data_AF-A0A953QLT4-F1
#
_entry.id   AF-A0A953QLT4-F1
#
_cell.length_a   1.000
_cell.length_b   1.000
_cell.length_c   1.000
_cell.angle_alpha   90.00
_cell.angle_beta   90.00
_cell.angle_gamma   90.00
#
_symmetry.space_group_name_H-M   'P 1'
#
loop_
_entity.id
_entity.type
_entity.pdbx_description
1 polymer ?
#
loop_
_entity_poly.entity_id
_entity_poly.type
_entity_poly.pdbx_seq_one_letter_code
_entity_poly.pdbx_strand_id
1 'polypeptide(L)' 'MKVAIEGMHCQGCVQRVRKALEKVEGVSVNDVQVGSAEVTTDASHEGAVIEAVTKIGFEARKSE' A
#
# COMPACT_ATOMS: atom_id res chain seq x y z
N MET A 1 7.84 -1.68 6.59
CA MET A 1 7.34 -2.73 5.69
C MET A 1 7.31 -2.18 4.28
N LYS A 2 7.88 -2.90 3.30
CA LYS A 2 7.76 -2.55 1.89
C LYS A 2 6.77 -3.48 1.19
N VAL A 3 5.98 -2.90 0.31
CA VAL A 3 4.97 -3.59 -0.47
C VAL A 3 5.24 -3.28 -1.94
N ALA A 4 5.44 -4.32 -2.75
CA ALA A 4 5.47 -4.19 -4.20
C ALA A 4 4.03 -4.17 -4.71
N ILE A 5 3.71 -3.24 -5.61
CA ILE A 5 2.36 -3.03 -6.13
C ILE A 5 2.38 -3.10 -7.65
N GLU A 6 1.63 -4.05 -8.21
CA GLU A 6 1.50 -4.22 -9.65
C GLU A 6 0.26 -3.47 -10.20
N GLY A 7 0.33 -3.07 -11.48
CA GLY A 7 -0.72 -2.28 -12.14
C GLY A 7 -0.68 -0.77 -11.85
N MET A 8 0.22 -0.30 -10.97
CA MET A 8 0.42 1.11 -10.72
C MET A 8 1.30 1.73 -11.83
N HIS A 9 0.74 2.57 -12.71
CA HIS A 9 1.46 3.17 -13.86
C HIS A 9 1.36 4.71 -13.96
N CYS A 10 0.67 5.36 -13.02
CA CYS A 10 0.44 6.81 -13.06
C CYS A 10 0.58 7.44 -11.68
N GLN A 11 1.02 8.70 -11.65
CA GLN A 11 1.04 9.55 -10.44
C GLN A 11 -0.32 9.62 -9.74
N GLY A 12 -1.44 9.55 -10.49
CA GLY A 12 -2.78 9.48 -9.91
C GLY A 12 -3.06 8.18 -9.15
N CYS A 13 -2.47 7.06 -9.57
CA CYS A 13 -2.59 5.78 -8.88
C CYS A 13 -1.84 5.79 -7.54
N VAL A 14 -0.66 6.43 -7.50
CA VAL A 14 0.12 6.63 -6.27
C VAL A 14 -0.72 7.34 -5.21
N GLN A 15 -1.37 8.45 -5.56
CA GLN A 15 -2.22 9.19 -4.62
C GLN A 15 -3.43 8.38 -4.15
N ARG A 16 -4.03 7.58 -5.03
CA ARG A 16 -5.15 6.68 -4.67
C ARG A 16 -4.73 5.63 -3.65
N VAL A 17 -3.61 4.97 -3.89
CA VAL A 17 -3.03 3.95 -3.01
C VAL A 17 -2.68 4.55 -1.67
N ARG A 18 -1.95 5.68 -1.66
CA ARG A 18 -1.61 6.39 -0.43
C ARG A 18 -2.85 6.69 0.40
N LYS A 19 -3.89 7.28 -0.20
CA LYS A 19 -5.14 7.59 0.52
C LYS A 19 -5.89 6.36 1.02
N ALA A 20 -5.76 5.22 0.34
CA ALA A 20 -6.35 3.97 0.81
C ALA A 20 -5.61 3.43 2.03
N LEU A 21 -4.28 3.47 2.00
CA LEU A 21 -3.41 3.04 3.10
C LEU A 21 -3.54 3.95 4.33
N GLU A 22 -3.63 5.28 4.14
CA GLU A 22 -3.85 6.25 5.23
C GLU A 22 -5.20 6.06 5.95
N LYS A 23 -6.14 5.30 5.38
CA LYS A 23 -7.44 4.97 6.01
C LYS A 23 -7.39 3.68 6.83
N VAL A 24 -6.31 2.92 6.75
CA VAL A 24 -6.17 1.67 7.51
C VAL A 24 -5.68 2.03 8.91
N GLU A 25 -6.48 1.69 9.93
CA GLU A 25 -6.08 1.87 11.31
C GLU A 25 -4.86 1.00 11.65
N GLY A 26 -3.87 1.57 12.36
CA GLY A 26 -2.62 0.87 12.67
C GLY A 26 -1.59 0.86 11.52
N VAL A 27 -1.82 1.60 10.43
CA VAL A 27 -0.88 1.75 9.32
C VAL A 27 -0.45 3.21 9.19
N SER A 28 0.86 3.44 9.21
CA SER A 28 1.47 4.74 8.90
C SER A 28 2.14 4.67 7.54
N VAL A 29 1.75 5.54 6.62
CA VAL A 29 2.35 5.59 5.28
C VAL A 29 3.59 6.48 5.30
N ASN A 30 4.76 5.91 4.97
CA ASN A 30 6.01 6.66 4.91
C ASN A 30 6.24 7.24 3.51
N ASP A 31 6.23 6.37 2.50
CA ASP A 31 6.48 6.75 1.11
C ASP A 31 5.63 5.88 0.18
N VAL A 32 5.14 6.46 -0.92
CA VAL A 32 4.43 5.70 -1.94
C VAL A 32 4.93 6.16 -3.29
N GLN A 33 5.33 5.21 -4.11
CA GLN A 33 5.87 5.42 -5.44
C GLN A 33 5.26 4.42 -6.43
N VAL A 34 5.47 4.66 -7.71
CA VAL A 34 4.97 3.78 -8.75
C VAL A 34 5.66 2.41 -8.60
N GLY A 35 4.88 1.36 -8.39
CA GLY A 35 5.39 0.00 -8.21
C GLY A 35 5.70 -0.41 -6.77
N SER A 36 5.70 0.52 -5.80
CA SER A 36 5.98 0.18 -4.41
C SER A 36 5.44 1.17 -3.38
N ALA A 37 5.15 0.69 -2.18
CA ALA A 37 4.76 1.49 -1.04
C ALA A 37 5.56 1.09 0.20
N GLU A 38 6.02 2.08 0.94
CA GLU A 38 6.64 1.93 2.24
C GLU A 38 5.67 2.38 3.33
N VAL A 39 5.36 1.45 4.23
CA VAL A 39 4.46 1.67 5.36
C VAL A 39 5.06 1.11 6.65
N THR A 40 4.69 1.72 7.77
CA THR A 40 5.01 1.26 9.12
C THR A 40 3.74 0.71 9.74
N THR A 41 3.77 -0.55 10.15
CA THR A 41 2.61 -1.24 10.74
C THR A 41 3.08 -2.45 11.54
N ASP A 42 2.23 -2.95 12.44
CA ASP A 42 2.47 -4.18 13.19
C ASP A 42 2.19 -5.43 12.35
N ALA A 43 2.77 -6.58 12.75
CA ALA A 43 2.57 -7.86 12.07
C ALA A 43 1.08 -8.25 11.91
N SER A 44 0.23 -7.84 12.86
CA SER A 44 -1.21 -8.06 12.83
C SER A 44 -1.94 -7.32 11.72
N HIS A 45 -1.37 -6.22 11.23
CA HIS A 45 -1.99 -5.29 10.26
C HIS A 45 -1.37 -5.39 8.87
N GLU A 46 -0.32 -6.22 8.67
CA GLU A 46 0.30 -6.45 7.35
C GLU A 46 -0.72 -6.95 6.31
N GLY A 47 -1.68 -7.80 6.72
CA GLY A 47 -2.78 -8.26 5.85
C GLY A 47 -3.72 -7.12 5.43
N ALA A 48 -4.04 -6.20 6.36
CA ALA A 48 -4.92 -5.08 6.10
C ALA A 48 -4.32 -4.09 5.08
N VAL A 49 -3.00 -3.92 5.09
CA VAL A 49 -2.27 -3.14 4.08
C VAL A 49 -2.50 -3.71 2.67
N ILE A 50 -2.30 -5.02 2.51
CA ILE A 50 -2.46 -5.70 1.22
C ILE A 50 -3.92 -5.62 0.76
N GLU A 51 -4.87 -5.92 1.64
CA GLU A 51 -6.31 -5.83 1.34
C GLU A 51 -6.73 -4.43 0.92
N ALA A 52 -6.23 -3.37 1.58
CA ALA A 52 -6.57 -2.00 1.23
C ALA A 52 -6.15 -1.64 -0.20
N VAL A 53 -5.00 -2.15 -0.66
CA VAL A 53 -4.50 -1.96 -2.03
C VAL A 53 -5.29 -2.82 -3.02
N THR A 54 -5.60 -4.07 -2.68
CA THR A 54 -6.43 -4.95 -3.53
C THR A 54 -7.84 -4.43 -3.70
N LYS A 55 -8.43 -3.83 -2.66
CA LYS A 55 -9.78 -3.26 -2.69
C LYS A 55 -9.94 -2.10 -3.67
N ILE A 56 -8.86 -1.38 -3.97
CA ILE A 56 -8.86 -0.31 -4.97
C ILE A 56 -8.43 -0.79 -6.37
N GLY A 57 -8.21 -2.10 -6.54
CA GLY A 57 -7.97 -2.75 -7.84
C GLY A 57 -6.49 -2.90 -8.22
N PHE A 58 -5.55 -2.81 -7.26
CA PHE A 58 -4.14 -3.08 -7.51
C PHE A 58 -3.68 -4.36 -6.81
N GLU A 59 -2.76 -5.09 -7.42
CA GLU A 59 -2.16 -6.26 -6.79
C GLU A 59 -1.02 -5.81 -5.87
N ALA A 60 -1.02 -6.26 -4.61
CA ALA A 60 0.00 -5.91 -3.64
C ALA A 60 0.61 -7.16 -3.03
N ARG A 61 1.95 -7.17 -2.90
CA ARG A 61 2.69 -8.22 -2.19
C ARG A 61 3.72 -7.61 -1.27
N LYS A 62 3.97 -8.26 -0.14
CA LYS A 62 5.12 -7.92 0.71
C LYS A 62 6.43 -8.11 -0.10
N SER A 63 7.29 -7.11 -0.05
CA SER A 63 8.66 -7.19 -0.55
C SER A 63 9.57 -7.14 0.67
N GLU A 64 10.17 -8.29 1.00
CA GLU A 64 11.22 -8.42 2.03
C GLU A 64 12.47 -7.65 1.65
#